data_AF-A0A528QU03-F1
#
_entry.id   AF-A0A528QU03-F1
#
_cell.length_a   1.000
_cell.length_b   1.000
_cell.length_c   1.000
_cell.angle_alpha   90.00
_cell.angle_beta   90.00
_cell.angle_gamma   90.00
#
_symmetry.space_group_name_H-M   'P 1'
#
loop_
_entity.id
_entity.type
_entity.pdbx_description
1 polymer ?
#
loop_
_entity_poly.entity_id
_entity_poly.type
_entity_poly.pdbx_seq_one_letter_code
_entity_poly.pdbx_strand_id
1 'polypeptide(L)' 'MTTPLIDRRDFLRAAGAGFAAAMAPRAWAETLATDAVFATAFVRRDGSFGAAVLSEAGKILHTLDLPDRGHDVAFDPVSK' A
#
# COMPACT_ATOMS: atom_id res chain seq x y z
N MET A 1 -18.66 4.41 -42.03
CA MET A 1 -18.32 4.89 -40.68
C MET A 1 -17.38 3.88 -40.07
N THR A 2 -16.11 4.23 -39.89
CA THR A 2 -15.10 3.32 -39.35
C THR A 2 -15.17 3.37 -37.83
N THR A 3 -15.57 2.28 -37.19
CA THR A 3 -15.46 2.19 -35.72
C THR A 3 -13.97 2.14 -35.38
N PRO A 4 -13.46 3.05 -34.54
CA PRO A 4 -12.05 3.02 -34.17
C PRO A 4 -11.73 1.70 -33.45
N LEU A 5 -10.57 1.12 -33.77
CA LEU A 5 -10.07 -0.13 -33.17
C LEU A 5 -9.95 -0.07 -31.65
N ILE A 6 -9.86 1.13 -31.09
CA ILE A 6 -9.81 1.40 -29.66
C ILE A 6 -10.85 2.48 -29.36
N ASP A 7 -11.74 2.20 -28.41
CA ASP A 7 -12.68 3.19 -27.92
C ASP A 7 -11.95 4.31 -27.18
N ARG A 8 -12.28 5.57 -27.51
CA ARG A 8 -11.64 6.74 -26.93
C ARG A 8 -11.78 6.79 -25.42
N ARG A 9 -12.94 6.40 -24.87
CA ARG A 9 -13.20 6.43 -23.42
C ARG A 9 -12.39 5.35 -22.73
N ASP A 10 -12.31 4.16 -23.31
CA ASP A 10 -11.51 3.07 -22.75
C ASP A 10 -10.02 3.43 -22.76
N PHE A 11 -9.54 4.04 -23.83
CA PHE A 11 -8.17 4.59 -23.89
C PHE A 11 -7.93 5.63 -22.78
N LEU A 12 -8.82 6.60 -22.61
CA LEU A 12 -8.66 7.66 -21.61
C LEU A 12 -8.72 7.11 -20.17
N ARG A 13 -9.56 6.10 -19.91
CA ARG A 13 -9.62 5.42 -18.62
C ARG A 13 -8.31 4.69 -18.31
N ALA A 14 -7.78 3.94 -19.26
CA ALA A 14 -6.53 3.22 -19.09
C ALA A 14 -5.34 4.18 -18.89
N ALA A 15 -5.25 5.24 -19.70
CA ALA A 15 -4.21 6.26 -19.57
C ALA A 15 -4.29 7.01 -18.23
N GLY A 16 -5.50 7.37 -17.79
CA GLY A 16 -5.72 8.03 -16.50
C GLY A 16 -5.36 7.14 -15.31
N ALA A 17 -5.75 5.86 -15.35
CA ALA A 17 -5.39 4.88 -14.32
C ALA A 17 -3.88 4.68 -14.23
N GLY A 18 -3.19 4.56 -15.38
CA GLY A 18 -1.73 4.42 -15.42
C GLY A 18 -1.00 5.66 -14.88
N PHE A 19 -1.47 6.87 -15.23
CA PHE A 19 -0.92 8.11 -14.71
C PHE A 19 -1.11 8.24 -13.19
N ALA A 20 -2.31 7.96 -12.68
CA ALA A 20 -2.58 7.98 -11.24
C ALA A 20 -1.73 6.95 -10.48
N ALA A 21 -1.56 5.74 -11.03
CA ALA A 21 -0.71 4.71 -10.45
C ALA A 21 0.77 5.13 -10.42
N ALA A 22 1.26 5.84 -11.45
CA ALA A 22 2.64 6.33 -11.49
C ALA A 22 2.92 7.46 -10.48
N MET A 23 1.89 8.19 -10.05
CA MET A 23 2.00 9.23 -9.01
C MET A 23 1.71 8.71 -7.60
N ALA A 24 1.20 7.49 -7.45
CA ALA A 24 0.92 6.91 -6.15
C ALA A 24 2.24 6.61 -5.41
N PRO A 25 2.31 6.85 -4.09
CA PRO A 25 3.46 6.41 -3.30
C PRO A 25 3.68 4.91 -3.49
N ARG A 26 4.93 4.49 -3.69
CA ARG A 26 5.26 3.08 -4.00
C ARG A 26 4.67 2.08 -2.99
N ALA A 27 4.53 2.49 -1.72
CA ALA A 27 3.85 1.72 -0.68
C ALA A 27 2.38 1.42 -1.03
N TRP A 28 1.63 2.38 -1.59
CA TRP A 28 0.25 2.17 -2.04
C TRP A 28 0.14 1.18 -3.20
N ALA A 29 1.06 1.23 -4.15
CA ALA A 29 1.07 0.29 -5.27
C ALA A 29 1.30 -1.16 -4.78
N GLU A 30 2.19 -1.34 -3.81
CA GLU A 30 2.43 -2.65 -3.19
C GLU A 30 1.23 -3.10 -2.33
N THR A 31 0.57 -2.19 -1.61
CA THR A 31 -0.67 -2.51 -0.88
C THR A 31 -1.82 -2.88 -1.82
N LEU A 32 -2.00 -2.19 -2.95
CA LEU A 32 -3.04 -2.48 -3.94
C LEU A 32 -2.84 -3.82 -4.67
N ALA A 33 -1.60 -4.31 -4.72
CA ALA A 33 -1.25 -5.61 -5.31
C ALA A 33 -1.31 -6.76 -4.30
N THR A 34 -1.68 -6.49 -3.05
CA THR A 34 -1.68 -7.45 -1.94
C THR A 34 -3.13 -7.82 -1.60
N ASP A 35 -3.44 -9.12 -1.46
CA ASP A 35 -4.80 -9.59 -1.18
C ASP A 35 -5.23 -9.29 0.27
N ALA A 36 -4.29 -9.35 1.22
CA ALA A 36 -4.54 -9.00 2.62
C ALA A 36 -3.32 -8.34 3.27
N VAL A 37 -3.60 -7.38 4.16
CA VAL A 37 -2.56 -6.61 4.84
C VAL A 37 -2.60 -6.87 6.35
N PHE A 38 -1.43 -7.16 6.93
CA PHE A 38 -1.27 -7.42 8.37
C PHE A 38 -0.40 -6.35 9.00
N ALA A 39 -0.68 -5.99 10.25
CA ALA A 39 0.14 -5.06 11.01
C ALA A 39 0.70 -5.72 12.27
N THR A 40 1.96 -5.44 12.60
CA THR A 40 2.60 -5.99 13.79
C THR A 40 3.64 -5.03 14.36
N ALA A 41 3.81 -5.04 15.67
CA ALA A 41 4.91 -4.38 16.36
C ALA A 41 6.12 -5.32 16.48
N PHE A 42 7.33 -4.78 16.41
CA PHE A 42 8.57 -5.54 16.49
C PHE A 42 9.67 -4.78 17.23
N VAL A 43 10.70 -5.53 17.66
CA VAL A 43 11.93 -5.00 18.25
C VAL A 43 13.07 -5.23 17.26
N ARG A 44 13.84 -4.19 16.94
CA ARG A 44 15.03 -4.27 16.10
C ARG A 44 16.21 -4.87 16.86
N ARG A 45 17.25 -5.26 16.13
CA ARG A 45 18.48 -5.82 16.71
C ARG A 45 19.22 -4.83 17.61
N ASP A 46 19.07 -3.53 17.38
CA ASP A 46 19.63 -2.46 18.21
C ASP A 46 18.77 -2.16 19.46
N GLY A 47 17.66 -2.88 19.66
CA GLY A 47 16.74 -2.71 20.77
C GLY A 47 15.67 -1.65 20.55
N SER A 48 15.69 -0.92 19.43
CA SER A 48 14.64 0.06 19.09
C SER A 48 13.33 -0.62 18.67
N PHE A 49 12.22 0.11 18.78
CA PHE A 49 10.87 -0.40 18.48
C PHE A 49 10.34 0.11 17.15
N GLY A 50 9.52 -0.69 16.50
CA GLY A 50 8.84 -0.29 15.27
C GLY A 50 7.54 -1.06 15.06
N ALA A 51 6.74 -0.57 14.11
CA ALA A 51 5.61 -1.32 13.57
C ALA A 51 5.80 -1.53 12.07
N ALA A 52 5.38 -2.68 11.58
CA ALA A 52 5.46 -3.06 10.18
C ALA A 52 4.09 -3.43 9.64
N VAL A 53 3.86 -3.04 8.40
CA VAL A 53 2.75 -3.50 7.58
C VAL A 53 3.27 -4.53 6.59
N LEU A 54 2.61 -5.67 6.51
CA LEU A 54 3.06 -6.87 5.82
C LEU A 54 2.00 -7.35 4.82
N SER A 55 2.42 -7.96 3.71
CA SER A 55 1.53 -8.76 2.86
C SER A 55 1.24 -10.14 3.45
N GLU A 56 0.28 -10.87 2.88
CA GLU A 56 0.04 -12.27 3.22
C GLU A 56 1.25 -13.18 2.99
N ALA A 57 2.12 -12.84 2.03
CA ALA A 57 3.38 -13.53 1.80
C ALA A 57 4.50 -13.14 2.78
N GLY A 58 4.22 -12.28 3.78
CA GLY A 58 5.19 -11.80 4.77
C GLY A 58 6.17 -10.75 4.24
N LYS A 59 5.90 -10.14 3.08
CA LYS A 59 6.72 -9.03 2.56
C LYS A 59 6.44 -7.78 3.38
N ILE A 60 7.49 -7.09 3.84
CA ILE A 60 7.36 -5.78 4.50
C ILE A 60 7.00 -4.73 3.44
N LEU A 61 5.83 -4.13 3.58
CA LEU A 61 5.30 -3.08 2.70
C LEU A 61 5.61 -1.69 3.25
N HIS A 62 5.59 -1.55 4.57
CA HIS A 62 5.88 -0.28 5.25
C HIS A 62 6.40 -0.53 6.67
N THR A 63 7.23 0.39 7.16
CA THR A 63 7.69 0.41 8.55
C THR A 63 7.63 1.81 9.11
N LEU A 64 7.23 1.93 10.37
CA LEU A 64 7.28 3.16 11.14
C LEU A 64 8.08 2.94 12.44
N ASP A 65 8.81 3.96 12.87
CA ASP A 65 9.51 3.93 14.15
C ASP A 65 8.51 4.19 15.29
N LEU A 66 8.60 3.39 16.35
CA LEU A 66 7.79 3.58 17.54
C LEU A 66 8.65 4.18 18.66
N PRO A 67 8.09 5.12 19.46
CA PRO A 67 8.81 5.68 20.60
C PRO A 67 9.01 4.67 21.74
N ASP A 68 8.15 3.64 21.82
CA ASP A 68 8.21 2.55 22.81
C ASP A 68 7.52 1.28 22.25
N ARG A 69 7.43 0.20 23.04
CA ARG A 69 6.82 -1.08 22.66
C ARG A 69 5.37 -0.92 22.20
N GLY A 70 5.09 -1.41 21.00
CA GLY A 70 3.72 -1.63 20.53
C GLY A 70 3.10 -2.84 21.22
N HIS A 71 1.91 -2.67 21.78
CA HIS A 71 1.16 -3.74 22.45
C HIS A 71 0.11 -4.37 21.54
N ASP A 72 -0.53 -3.54 20.71
CA ASP A 72 -1.50 -3.95 19.70
C ASP A 72 -1.50 -2.92 18.56
N VAL A 73 -2.11 -3.26 17.42
CA VAL A 73 -2.35 -2.35 16.30
C VAL A 73 -3.84 -2.34 15.99
N ALA A 74 -4.46 -1.18 16.20
CA ALA A 74 -5.84 -0.94 15.78
C ALA A 74 -5.86 -0.19 14.45
N PHE A 75 -6.76 -0.60 13.55
CA PHE A 75 -7.10 0.17 12.36
C PHE A 75 -8.37 0.97 12.62
N ASP A 76 -8.30 2.28 12.42
CA ASP A 76 -9.46 3.16 12.39
C ASP A 76 -9.64 3.70 10.96
N PRO A 77 -10.76 3.38 10.28
CA PRO A 77 -11.03 3.88 8.93
C PRO A 77 -11.30 5.39 8.87
N VAL A 78 -11.52 6.06 10.02
CA VAL A 78 -11.87 7.48 10.08
C VAL A 78 -10.64 8.35 10.36
N SER A 79 -9.71 7.90 11.19
CA SER A 79 -8.48 8.62 11.53
C SER A 79 -7.49 8.61 10.36
N LYS A 80 -6.97 9.80 9.97
CA LYS A 80 -5.99 10.00 8.90
C LYS A 80 -4.57 10.10 9.41
#